data_AF-A0A1Q3HM27-F1
#
_entry.id   AF-A0A1Q3HM27-F1
#
_cell.length_a   1.000
_cell.length_b   1.000
_cell.length_c   1.000
_cell.angle_alpha   90.00
_cell.angle_beta   90.00
_cell.angle_gamma   90.00
#
_symmetry.space_group_name_H-M   'P 1'
#
loop_
_entity.id
_entity.type
_entity.pdbx_description
1 polymer ?
#
loop_
_entity_poly.entity_id
_entity_poly.type
_entity_poly.pdbx_seq_one_letter_code
_entity_poly.pdbx_strand_id
1 'polypeptide(L)'
;MKSQGITSPFDSAAIQDETQPTPPPAPDSGAEPHLLREIYAELCKLRAMVGDMQNRIANAAPVQAARAISIDAAQALLGCGRSRIFELLRSGALRRAPKVGKVAMITLDSLEALQECFAREPAPKRKRQPAQQSTGRAEKDAILKLIRQA
;
A
#
# COMPACT_ATOMS: atom_id res chain seq x y z
N MET A 1 40.13 61.53 88.05
CA MET A 1 40.47 60.26 88.73
C MET A 1 39.37 59.25 88.41
N LYS A 2 39.75 58.02 88.02
CA LYS A 2 38.92 56.78 87.92
C LYS A 2 37.94 56.80 86.73
N SER A 3 38.15 56.09 85.62
CA SER A 3 38.29 54.63 85.40
C SER A 3 37.08 53.83 85.87
N GLN A 4 36.45 53.12 84.92
CA GLN A 4 35.47 52.00 84.96
C GLN A 4 34.30 52.33 84.01
N GLY A 5 33.80 51.47 83.13
CA GLY A 5 34.04 50.06 82.86
C GLY A 5 32.80 49.52 82.12
N ILE A 6 33.01 48.88 80.97
CA ILE A 6 32.37 47.64 80.48
C ILE A 6 30.87 47.41 80.81
N THR A 7 30.02 47.34 79.79
CA THR A 7 29.33 46.11 79.31
C THR A 7 28.13 46.49 78.43
N SER A 8 28.20 46.13 77.15
CA SER A 8 27.08 46.14 76.20
C SER A 8 26.10 45.01 76.53
N PRO A 9 24.78 45.23 76.50
CA PRO A 9 23.83 44.13 76.41
C PRO A 9 23.80 43.63 74.95
N PHE A 10 24.19 42.38 74.75
CA PHE A 10 23.93 41.63 73.52
C PHE A 10 22.48 41.14 73.61
N ASP A 11 21.55 41.79 72.91
CA ASP A 11 20.21 41.23 72.65
C ASP A 11 20.34 40.23 71.49
N SER A 12 20.62 38.98 71.84
CA SER A 12 20.43 37.82 70.96
C SER A 12 18.94 37.46 70.92
N ALA A 13 18.19 38.17 70.07
CA ALA A 13 16.88 37.69 69.65
C ALA A 13 17.10 36.48 68.72
N ALA A 14 16.77 35.30 69.24
CA ALA A 14 16.74 34.04 68.53
C ALA A 14 15.72 34.11 67.38
N ILE A 15 16.22 34.16 66.15
CA ILE A 15 15.46 33.76 64.97
C ILE A 15 15.56 32.23 64.92
N GLN A 16 14.56 31.54 65.46
CA GLN A 16 14.33 30.13 65.15
C GLN A 16 13.67 30.06 63.78
N ASP A 17 14.48 30.01 62.73
CA ASP A 17 14.07 29.48 61.44
C ASP A 17 14.43 27.97 61.45
N GLU A 18 13.61 27.17 62.12
CA GLU A 18 13.61 25.72 61.92
C GLU A 18 12.78 25.39 60.68
N THR A 19 13.31 25.76 59.52
CA THR A 19 12.91 25.12 58.26
C THR A 19 13.97 24.07 57.94
N GLN A 20 13.94 22.97 58.69
CA GLN A 20 14.71 21.78 58.39
C GLN A 20 14.25 21.27 57.01
N PRO A 21 15.10 21.24 55.96
CA PRO A 21 14.70 20.66 54.69
C PRO A 21 14.57 19.16 54.91
N THR A 22 13.33 18.68 55.00
CA THR A 22 13.03 17.26 54.84
C THR A 22 13.63 16.81 53.51
N PRO A 23 14.53 15.82 53.50
CA PRO A 23 15.01 15.27 52.24
C PRO A 23 13.80 14.76 51.45
N PRO A 24 13.70 15.03 50.14
CA PRO A 24 12.59 14.54 49.34
C PRO A 24 12.54 13.01 49.46
N PRO A 25 11.34 12.40 49.56
CA PRO A 25 11.21 10.95 49.52
C PRO A 25 11.92 10.47 48.26
N ALA A 26 12.84 9.52 48.43
CA ALA A 26 13.58 8.94 47.31
C ALA A 26 12.59 8.51 46.23
N PRO A 27 12.82 8.86 44.95
CA PRO A 27 11.97 8.34 43.89
C PRO A 27 11.99 6.82 43.97
N ASP A 28 10.82 6.20 43.85
CA ASP A 28 10.61 4.74 43.82
C ASP A 28 11.42 4.10 42.67
N SER A 29 12.73 3.99 42.87
CA SER A 29 13.73 3.67 41.84
C SER A 29 13.63 2.22 41.35
N GLY A 30 12.72 1.42 41.93
CA GLY A 30 12.46 0.03 41.57
C GLY A 30 11.18 -0.20 40.76
N ALA A 31 10.26 0.77 40.69
CA ALA A 31 8.99 0.62 39.96
C ALA A 31 9.15 0.83 38.45
N GLU A 32 9.90 1.86 38.07
CA GLU A 32 10.25 2.18 36.68
C GLU A 32 10.90 1.00 35.90
N PRO A 33 11.95 0.33 36.42
CA PRO A 33 12.54 -0.81 35.71
C PRO A 33 11.60 -2.02 35.63
N HIS A 34 10.65 -2.16 36.56
CA HIS A 34 9.64 -3.22 36.49
C HIS A 34 8.63 -2.94 35.38
N LEU A 35 8.11 -1.72 35.30
CA LEU A 35 7.17 -1.30 34.26
C LEU A 35 7.78 -1.42 32.87
N LEU A 36 9.02 -0.97 32.70
CA LEU A 36 9.74 -1.11 31.42
C LEU A 36 9.92 -2.58 31.01
N ARG A 37 10.17 -3.46 31.98
CA ARG A 37 10.30 -4.90 31.75
C ARG A 37 8.96 -5.53 31.32
N GLU A 38 7.86 -5.10 31.92
CA GLU A 38 6.51 -5.54 31.52
C GLU A 38 6.15 -5.08 30.12
N ILE A 39 6.39 -3.80 29.81
CA ILE A 39 6.14 -3.24 28.48
C ILE A 39 6.96 -4.00 27.43
N TYR A 40 8.24 -4.26 27.70
CA TYR A 40 9.08 -5.03 26.79
C TYR A 40 8.54 -6.45 26.57
N ALA A 41 8.09 -7.13 27.63
CA ALA A 41 7.50 -8.45 27.53
C ALA A 41 6.22 -8.45 26.67
N GLU A 42 5.36 -7.44 26.83
CA GLU A 42 4.15 -7.29 26.01
C GLU A 42 4.48 -7.01 24.53
N LEU A 43 5.47 -6.14 24.26
CA LEU A 43 5.92 -5.89 22.88
C LEU A 43 6.52 -7.14 22.22
N CYS A 44 7.22 -7.97 22.99
CA CYS A 44 7.70 -9.26 22.51
C CYS A 44 6.54 -10.22 22.17
N LYS A 45 5.53 -10.34 23.04
CA LYS A 45 4.33 -11.15 22.78
C LYS A 45 3.59 -10.66 21.54
N LEU A 46 3.38 -9.35 21.42
CA LEU A 46 2.70 -8.75 20.28
C LEU A 46 3.45 -9.02 18.97
N ARG A 47 4.78 -8.86 18.98
CA ARG A 47 5.62 -9.17 17.81
C ARG A 47 5.50 -10.64 17.41
N ALA A 48 5.50 -11.56 18.38
CA ALA A 48 5.33 -12.98 18.12
C ALA A 48 3.97 -13.29 17.48
N MET A 49 2.87 -12.75 18.04
CA MET A 49 1.54 -12.94 17.47
C MET A 49 1.40 -12.38 16.05
N VAL A 50 1.98 -11.20 15.79
CA VAL A 50 2.00 -10.60 14.44
C VAL A 50 2.80 -11.48 13.47
N GLY A 51 3.96 -11.98 13.90
CA GLY A 51 4.75 -12.94 13.13
C GLY A 51 3.97 -14.21 12.82
N ASP A 52 3.25 -14.77 13.78
CA ASP A 52 2.40 -15.94 13.58
C ASP A 52 1.24 -15.66 12.61
N MET A 53 0.59 -14.51 12.71
CA MET A 53 -0.44 -14.10 11.75
C MET A 53 0.13 -13.98 10.34
N GLN A 54 1.30 -13.33 10.19
CA GLN A 54 1.98 -13.20 8.90
C GLN A 54 2.38 -14.57 8.34
N ASN A 55 2.90 -15.47 9.17
CA ASN A 55 3.24 -16.84 8.78
C ASN A 55 1.99 -17.62 8.39
N ARG A 56 0.87 -17.47 9.10
CA ARG A 56 -0.40 -18.10 8.73
C ARG A 56 -0.95 -17.56 7.40
N ILE A 57 -0.79 -16.26 7.14
CA ILE A 57 -1.19 -15.64 5.87
C ILE A 57 -0.28 -16.11 4.73
N ALA A 58 1.02 -16.19 4.96
CA ALA A 58 2.01 -16.63 3.97
C ALA A 58 1.94 -18.13 3.67
N ASN A 59 1.65 -18.95 4.68
CA ASN A 59 1.58 -20.42 4.58
C ASN A 59 0.17 -20.95 4.29
N ALA A 60 -0.86 -20.12 4.41
CA ALA A 60 -2.14 -20.43 3.79
C ALA A 60 -1.91 -20.50 2.27
N ALA A 61 -2.27 -21.65 1.68
CA ALA A 61 -2.20 -21.98 0.26
C ALA A 61 -2.46 -20.78 -0.68
N PRO A 62 -1.87 -20.75 -1.90
CA PRO A 62 -1.65 -19.51 -2.63
C PRO A 62 -2.95 -18.72 -2.77
N VAL A 63 -2.98 -17.57 -2.11
CA VAL A 63 -3.98 -16.50 -2.21
C VAL A 63 -4.12 -15.99 -3.67
N GLN A 64 -3.39 -16.57 -4.63
CA GLN A 64 -3.63 -16.40 -6.06
C GLN A 64 -5.01 -16.90 -6.51
N ALA A 65 -5.66 -17.80 -5.76
CA ALA A 65 -7.06 -18.16 -6.00
C ALA A 65 -8.07 -17.13 -5.44
N ALA A 66 -7.66 -16.28 -4.49
CA ALA A 66 -8.58 -15.38 -3.79
C ALA A 66 -8.85 -14.07 -4.52
N ARG A 67 -8.07 -13.75 -5.56
CA ARG A 67 -8.24 -12.51 -6.34
C ARG A 67 -8.40 -12.82 -7.82
N ALA A 68 -9.36 -13.69 -8.14
CA ALA A 68 -9.75 -13.96 -9.52
C ALA A 68 -11.13 -13.38 -9.81
N ILE A 69 -11.29 -12.72 -10.95
CA ILE A 69 -12.57 -12.17 -11.40
C ILE A 69 -13.00 -12.80 -12.71
N SER A 70 -14.31 -12.80 -12.98
CA SER A 70 -14.83 -13.28 -14.27
C SER A 70 -14.50 -12.28 -15.39
N ILE A 71 -14.51 -12.77 -16.63
CA ILE A 71 -14.39 -11.91 -17.82
C ILE A 71 -15.47 -10.80 -17.83
N ASP A 72 -16.68 -11.12 -17.40
CA ASP A 72 -17.79 -10.16 -17.39
C ASP A 72 -17.59 -9.05 -16.36
N ALA A 73 -17.05 -9.39 -15.18
CA ALA A 73 -16.65 -8.39 -14.20
C ALA A 73 -15.46 -7.54 -14.71
N ALA A 74 -14.49 -8.16 -15.37
CA ALA A 74 -13.37 -7.43 -16.00
C ALA A 74 -13.85 -6.45 -17.09
N GLN A 75 -14.89 -6.81 -17.84
CA GLN A 75 -15.52 -5.92 -18.82
C GLN A 75 -16.13 -4.69 -18.16
N ALA A 76 -16.81 -4.85 -17.02
CA ALA A 76 -17.37 -3.73 -16.28
C ALA A 76 -16.26 -2.80 -15.74
N LEU A 77 -15.15 -3.37 -15.25
CA LEU A 77 -14.04 -2.61 -14.65
C LEU A 77 -13.17 -1.88 -15.69
N LEU A 78 -12.94 -2.48 -16.86
CA LEU A 78 -12.12 -1.87 -17.92
C LEU A 78 -12.93 -1.04 -18.92
N GLY A 79 -14.27 -1.17 -18.90
CA GLY A 79 -15.16 -0.54 -19.88
C GLY A 79 -14.95 -1.03 -21.31
N CYS A 80 -14.28 -2.18 -21.52
CA CYS A 80 -13.95 -2.71 -22.84
C CYS A 80 -14.70 -4.01 -23.14
N GLY A 81 -15.12 -4.21 -24.40
CA GLY A 81 -15.86 -5.41 -24.80
C GLY A 81 -15.06 -6.72 -24.66
N ARG A 82 -15.77 -7.86 -24.58
CA ARG A 82 -15.16 -9.21 -24.43
C ARG A 82 -14.03 -9.50 -25.43
N SER A 83 -14.18 -9.11 -26.70
CA SER A 83 -13.14 -9.32 -27.72
C SER A 83 -11.82 -8.66 -27.33
N ARG A 84 -11.87 -7.45 -26.76
CA ARG A 84 -10.68 -6.73 -26.31
C ARG A 84 -10.03 -7.42 -25.11
N ILE A 85 -10.82 -7.99 -24.20
CA ILE A 85 -10.30 -8.78 -23.09
C ILE A 85 -9.56 -10.02 -23.61
N PHE A 86 -10.12 -10.73 -24.60
CA PHE A 86 -9.43 -11.87 -25.20
C PHE A 86 -8.16 -11.49 -25.96
N GLU A 87 -8.13 -10.32 -26.59
CA GLU A 87 -6.89 -9.77 -27.16
C GLU A 87 -5.84 -9.51 -26.08
N LEU A 88 -6.21 -8.90 -24.95
CA LEU A 88 -5.32 -8.64 -23.82
C LEU A 88 -4.80 -9.93 -23.17
N LEU A 89 -5.63 -10.97 -23.10
CA LEU A 89 -5.22 -12.31 -22.67
C LEU A 89 -4.27 -12.96 -23.68
N ARG A 90 -4.48 -12.72 -24.99
CA ARG A 90 -3.61 -13.26 -26.05
C ARG A 90 -2.26 -12.53 -26.10
N SER A 91 -2.25 -11.22 -25.86
CA SER A 91 -1.03 -10.41 -25.81
C SER A 91 -0.24 -10.59 -24.50
N GLY A 92 -0.80 -11.30 -23.51
CA GLY A 92 -0.19 -11.50 -22.20
C GLY A 92 -0.29 -10.30 -21.26
N ALA A 93 -1.06 -9.27 -21.63
CA ALA A 93 -1.31 -8.10 -20.78
C ALA A 93 -2.22 -8.45 -19.59
N LEU A 94 -3.11 -9.44 -19.77
CA LEU A 94 -3.90 -10.04 -18.70
C LEU A 94 -3.50 -11.51 -18.51
N ARG A 95 -3.55 -12.00 -17.27
CA ARG A 95 -3.25 -13.40 -16.94
C ARG A 95 -4.52 -14.18 -16.61
N ARG A 96 -4.58 -15.41 -17.10
CA ARG A 96 -5.68 -16.33 -16.81
C ARG A 96 -5.52 -16.88 -15.39
N ALA A 97 -6.60 -16.87 -14.63
CA ALA A 97 -6.70 -17.53 -13.34
C ALA A 97 -7.25 -18.96 -13.51
N PRO A 98 -7.14 -19.82 -12.47
CA PRO A 98 -7.77 -21.13 -12.46
C PRO A 98 -9.27 -21.03 -12.79
N LYS A 99 -9.75 -21.93 -13.66
CA LYS A 99 -11.14 -21.93 -14.12
C LYS A 99 -12.07 -22.34 -12.97
N VAL A 100 -13.18 -21.61 -12.79
CA VAL A 100 -14.24 -21.96 -11.82
C VAL A 100 -15.48 -22.36 -12.61
N GLY A 101 -15.75 -23.67 -12.66
CA GLY A 101 -16.86 -24.24 -13.42
C GLY A 101 -16.74 -24.00 -14.94
N LYS A 102 -17.74 -23.34 -15.54
CA LYS A 102 -17.74 -23.01 -16.99
C LYS A 102 -17.19 -21.59 -17.28
N VAL A 103 -16.97 -20.79 -16.25
CA VAL A 103 -16.61 -19.37 -16.39
C VAL A 103 -15.09 -19.23 -16.49
N ALA A 104 -14.64 -18.40 -17.44
CA ALA A 104 -13.24 -18.04 -17.57
C ALA A 104 -12.89 -16.96 -16.54
N MET A 105 -11.75 -17.14 -15.87
CA MET A 105 -11.30 -16.29 -14.78
C MET A 105 -10.00 -15.57 -15.16
N ILE A 106 -9.83 -14.36 -14.64
CA ILE A 106 -8.66 -13.49 -14.83
C ILE A 106 -8.13 -13.13 -13.45
N THR A 107 -6.80 -13.08 -13.30
CA THR A 107 -6.17 -12.63 -12.05
C THR A 107 -6.32 -11.11 -11.89
N LEU A 108 -6.80 -10.68 -10.73
CA LEU A 108 -7.00 -9.27 -10.38
C LEU A 108 -5.69 -8.50 -10.41
N ASP A 109 -4.58 -9.09 -9.98
CA ASP A 109 -3.24 -8.46 -10.01
C ASP A 109 -2.85 -7.99 -11.43
N SER A 110 -3.14 -8.81 -12.46
CA SER A 110 -2.86 -8.42 -13.85
C SER A 110 -3.81 -7.33 -14.36
N LEU A 111 -5.01 -7.24 -13.81
CA LEU A 111 -5.97 -6.19 -14.14
C LEU A 111 -5.54 -4.86 -13.54
N GLU A 112 -5.16 -4.85 -12.25
CA GLU A 112 -4.68 -3.67 -11.54
C GLU A 112 -3.41 -3.14 -12.19
N ALA A 113 -2.43 -4.01 -12.46
CA ALA A 113 -1.20 -3.63 -13.17
C ALA A 113 -1.49 -3.00 -14.54
N LEU A 114 -2.49 -3.52 -15.27
CA LEU A 114 -2.90 -2.97 -16.54
C LEU A 114 -3.55 -1.58 -16.41
N GLN A 115 -4.39 -1.38 -15.39
CA GLN A 115 -5.00 -0.07 -15.10
C GLN A 115 -3.94 0.98 -14.72
N GLU A 116 -2.94 0.60 -13.93
CA GLU A 116 -1.82 1.47 -13.58
C GLU A 116 -0.99 1.86 -14.81
N CYS A 117 -0.78 0.94 -15.75
CA CYS A 117 -0.09 1.25 -17.00
C CYS A 117 -0.88 2.25 -17.87
N PHE A 118 -2.20 2.09 -17.97
CA PHE A 118 -3.05 3.03 -18.72
C PHE A 118 -3.11 4.42 -18.09
N ALA A 119 -2.97 4.53 -16.78
CA ALA A 119 -2.88 5.83 -16.11
C ALA A 119 -1.57 6.57 -16.42
N ARG A 120 -0.52 5.85 -16.82
CA ARG A 120 0.84 6.40 -16.97
C ARG A 120 1.28 6.62 -18.41
N GLU A 121 0.69 5.95 -19.40
CA GLU A 121 1.18 5.99 -20.78
C GLU A 121 0.32 6.87 -21.71
N PRO A 122 0.91 7.84 -22.44
CA PRO A 122 0.20 8.59 -23.48
C PRO A 122 -0.14 7.67 -24.65
N ALA A 123 -1.39 7.74 -25.09
CA ALA A 123 -1.99 6.85 -26.09
C ALA A 123 -1.08 6.58 -27.32
N PRO A 124 -0.89 5.30 -27.72
CA PRO A 124 -0.07 4.98 -28.87
C PRO A 124 -0.70 5.54 -30.14
N LYS A 125 0.03 6.41 -30.83
CA LYS A 125 -0.33 6.95 -32.15
C LYS A 125 -0.42 5.80 -33.15
N ARG A 126 -1.64 5.32 -33.39
CA ARG A 126 -1.93 4.35 -34.44
C ARG A 126 -1.50 4.94 -35.79
N LYS A 127 -0.40 4.44 -36.35
CA LYS A 127 -0.05 4.70 -37.75
C LYS A 127 -1.19 4.16 -38.61
N ARG A 128 -1.87 5.05 -39.32
CA ARG A 128 -2.86 4.68 -40.35
C ARG A 128 -2.18 3.77 -41.36
N GLN A 129 -2.57 2.50 -41.39
CA GLN A 129 -2.19 1.65 -42.52
C GLN A 129 -3.00 2.10 -43.75
N PRO A 130 -2.37 2.26 -44.92
CA PRO A 130 -3.08 2.54 -46.15
C PRO A 130 -3.99 1.35 -46.47
N ALA A 131 -5.22 1.66 -46.90
CA ALA A 131 -6.20 0.66 -47.31
C ALA A 131 -5.60 -0.26 -48.37
N GLN A 132 -5.48 -1.56 -48.06
CA GLN A 132 -5.18 -2.56 -49.07
C GLN A 132 -6.28 -2.50 -50.13
N GLN A 133 -5.90 -2.08 -51.33
CA GLN A 133 -6.75 -2.14 -52.52
C GLN A 133 -6.89 -3.61 -52.93
N SER A 134 -7.86 -4.32 -52.35
CA SER A 134 -8.22 -5.67 -52.77
C SER A 134 -8.90 -5.61 -54.14
N THR A 135 -8.19 -6.09 -55.17
CA THR A 135 -8.62 -6.92 -56.32
C THR A 135 -9.80 -6.49 -57.23
N GLY A 136 -10.69 -5.60 -56.83
CA GLY A 136 -11.88 -5.23 -57.62
C GLY A 136 -11.64 -4.25 -58.78
N ARG A 137 -10.48 -3.59 -58.84
CA ARG A 137 -10.15 -2.65 -59.93
C ARG A 137 -9.83 -3.37 -61.24
N ALA A 138 -9.21 -4.55 -61.16
CA ALA A 138 -8.88 -5.36 -62.33
C ALA A 138 -10.13 -5.95 -63.01
N GLU A 139 -11.13 -6.39 -62.24
CA GLU A 139 -12.40 -6.87 -62.78
C GLU A 139 -13.23 -5.74 -63.39
N LYS A 140 -13.29 -4.56 -62.75
CA LYS A 140 -13.96 -3.38 -63.33
C LYS A 140 -13.32 -2.93 -64.65
N ASP A 141 -12.00 -2.96 -64.74
CA ASP A 141 -11.29 -2.61 -65.99
C ASP A 141 -11.51 -3.65 -67.10
N ALA A 142 -11.64 -4.93 -66.75
CA ALA A 142 -11.99 -5.99 -67.71
C ALA A 142 -13.43 -5.83 -68.25
N ILE A 143 -14.39 -5.52 -67.37
CA ILE A 143 -15.80 -5.28 -67.74
C ILE A 143 -15.92 -4.03 -68.62
N LEU A 144 -15.22 -2.94 -68.29
CA LEU A 144 -15.24 -1.70 -69.09
C LEU A 144 -14.63 -1.88 -70.49
N LYS A 145 -13.62 -2.75 -70.63
CA LYS A 145 -13.04 -3.09 -71.95
C LYS A 145 -14.02 -3.85 -72.83
N LEU A 146 -14.84 -4.72 -72.24
CA LEU A 146 -15.85 -5.49 -72.97
C LEU A 146 -16.97 -4.60 -73.52
N ILE A 147 -17.42 -3.61 -72.73
CA ILE A 147 -18.50 -2.68 -73.12
C ILE A 147 -18.07 -1.72 -74.23
N ARG A 148 -16.78 -1.39 -74.35
CA ARG A 148 -16.26 -0.50 -75.41
C ARG A 148 -16.02 -1.17 -76.77
N GLN A 149 -16.09 -2.50 -76.85
CA GLN A 149 -15.83 -3.26 -78.08
C GLN A 149 -17.10 -3.73 -78.81
N ALA A 150 -18.29 -3.38 -78.29
CA ALA A 150 -19.58 -3.52 -78.97
C ALA A 150 -20.03 -2.16 -79.51
#